data_AF-A0A0M0BZP3-F1
#
_entry.id   AF-A0A0M0BZP3-F1
#
_cell.length_a   1.000
_cell.length_b   1.000
_cell.length_c   1.000
_cell.angle_alpha   90.00
_cell.angle_beta   90.00
_cell.angle_gamma   90.00
#
_symmetry.space_group_name_H-M   'P 1'
#
loop_
_entity.id
_entity.type
_entity.pdbx_description
1 polymer ?
#
loop_
_entity_poly.entity_id
_entity_poly.type
_entity_poly.pdbx_seq_one_letter_code
_entity_poly.pdbx_strand_id
1 'polypeptide(L)'
;MSVKRGIAVWLSGFATFIAVLCSVSMAIQLITAGQGAIIRPYFIGDLVGDFSVESYLWMSIAVTFIFLGITCVIAYRKQAPDPEIVKLLLKVGGNLAALRKTQEASITETAEQMEYSRKINSKFFGKISTDIEEGGKSTLALFENQDKTLKKTRKDLISTVEKLVAETGDKISADLKKQETSMLGIKRLNEEVSLALKKQQVEFGDISQKLEKIEGNLLVSVQAELKSFDNPEEIKGIGPALGKELKELGISSVGDFLTTEAVVIGEKTRVSQEMAENLQAMAQLMMIPGVDANDAELLIESGIKTRKELADQDLINLCRKVSEIAKSYLEQSKILKDEYPTIEEVSSWIRNAK
;
A
#
# COMPACT_ATOMS: atom_id res chain seq x y z
N MET A 1 21.53 -23.95 114.32
CA MET A 1 20.59 -22.88 113.89
C MET A 1 20.07 -23.06 112.46
N SER A 2 20.79 -23.77 111.57
CA SER A 2 20.40 -24.00 110.17
C SER A 2 19.15 -24.86 109.98
N VAL A 3 18.99 -25.95 110.75
CA VAL A 3 17.86 -26.89 110.60
C VAL A 3 16.49 -26.23 110.84
N LYS A 4 16.38 -25.35 111.86
CA LYS A 4 15.13 -24.60 112.14
C LYS A 4 14.74 -23.66 110.99
N ARG A 5 15.72 -23.11 110.25
CA ARG A 5 15.49 -22.26 109.08
C ARG A 5 15.09 -23.07 107.86
N GLY A 6 15.75 -24.21 107.63
CA GLY A 6 15.37 -25.14 106.57
C GLY A 6 13.92 -25.60 106.72
N ILE A 7 13.51 -25.97 107.93
CA ILE A 7 12.11 -26.35 108.22
C ILE A 7 11.15 -25.17 107.97
N ALA A 8 11.51 -23.94 108.39
CA ALA A 8 10.65 -22.77 108.17
C ALA A 8 10.52 -22.40 106.67
N VAL A 9 11.61 -22.48 105.90
CA VAL A 9 11.59 -22.26 104.44
C VAL A 9 10.74 -23.33 103.76
N TRP A 10 10.88 -24.60 104.18
CA TRP A 10 10.12 -25.69 103.60
C TRP A 10 8.63 -25.59 103.93
N LEU A 11 8.26 -25.30 105.18
CA LEU A 11 6.86 -25.07 105.57
C LEU A 11 6.24 -23.91 104.79
N SER A 12 6.97 -22.79 104.68
CA SER A 12 6.51 -21.59 103.96
C SER A 12 6.39 -21.84 102.45
N GLY A 13 7.36 -22.54 101.86
CA GLY A 13 7.30 -22.98 100.46
C GLY A 13 6.12 -23.92 100.20
N PHE A 14 5.88 -24.88 101.09
CA PHE A 14 4.75 -25.80 100.99
C PHE A 14 3.39 -25.08 101.12
N ALA A 15 3.27 -24.13 102.05
CA ALA A 15 2.08 -23.29 102.18
C ALA A 15 1.84 -22.42 100.93
N THR A 16 2.91 -21.85 100.34
CA THR A 16 2.84 -21.11 99.07
C THR A 16 2.33 -22.02 97.95
N PHE A 17 2.84 -23.25 97.87
CA PHE A 17 2.43 -24.22 96.86
C PHE A 17 0.95 -24.62 96.98
N ILE A 18 0.44 -24.86 98.20
CA ILE A 18 -0.98 -25.13 98.42
C ILE A 18 -1.84 -23.94 97.99
N ALA A 19 -1.44 -22.70 98.33
CA ALA A 19 -2.17 -21.50 97.93
C ALA A 19 -2.25 -21.36 96.39
N VAL A 20 -1.16 -21.67 95.68
CA VAL A 20 -1.19 -21.69 94.20
C VAL A 20 -2.17 -22.73 93.67
N LEU A 21 -2.17 -23.95 94.21
CA LEU A 21 -3.11 -25.01 93.79
C LEU A 21 -4.57 -24.61 94.05
N CYS A 22 -4.86 -23.97 95.19
CA CYS A 22 -6.18 -23.43 95.49
C CYS A 22 -6.60 -22.34 94.50
N SER A 23 -5.69 -21.44 94.13
CA SER A 23 -5.94 -20.41 93.12
C SER A 23 -6.24 -21.02 91.75
N VAL A 24 -5.46 -22.02 91.31
CA VAL A 24 -5.68 -22.71 90.03
C VAL A 24 -7.02 -23.44 90.03
N SER A 25 -7.36 -24.14 91.11
CA SER A 25 -8.66 -24.83 91.23
C SER A 25 -9.83 -23.87 91.11
N MET A 26 -9.77 -22.68 91.74
CA MET A 26 -10.83 -21.69 91.60
C MET A 26 -10.86 -21.02 90.23
N ALA A 27 -9.71 -20.79 89.61
CA ALA A 27 -9.66 -20.26 88.25
C ALA A 27 -10.35 -21.22 87.26
N ILE A 28 -10.12 -22.53 87.40
CA ILE A 28 -10.81 -23.55 86.61
C ILE A 28 -12.32 -23.49 86.88
N GLN A 29 -12.73 -23.44 88.16
CA GLN A 29 -14.15 -23.37 88.51
C GLN A 29 -14.84 -22.09 88.01
N LEU A 30 -14.16 -20.95 88.04
CA LEU A 30 -14.67 -19.69 87.49
C LEU A 30 -14.91 -19.79 85.98
N ILE A 31 -14.01 -20.46 85.25
CA ILE A 31 -14.15 -20.71 83.81
C ILE A 31 -15.30 -21.68 83.52
N THR A 32 -15.47 -22.74 84.32
CA THR A 32 -16.46 -23.79 84.04
C THR A 32 -17.87 -23.46 84.53
N ALA A 33 -18.01 -22.78 85.68
CA ALA A 33 -19.31 -22.54 86.33
C ALA A 33 -19.86 -21.12 86.09
N GLY A 34 -19.03 -20.20 85.57
CA GLY A 34 -19.42 -18.81 85.30
C GLY A 34 -19.33 -17.88 86.52
N GLN A 35 -19.47 -16.57 86.26
CA GLN A 35 -19.44 -15.54 87.30
C GLN A 35 -20.64 -15.69 88.26
N GLY A 36 -20.37 -15.63 89.56
CA GLY A 36 -21.40 -15.74 90.61
C GLY A 36 -21.63 -17.15 91.18
N ALA A 37 -20.86 -18.15 90.74
CA ALA A 37 -20.90 -19.46 91.37
C ALA A 37 -20.48 -19.36 92.86
N ILE A 38 -21.23 -20.07 93.71
CA ILE A 38 -20.98 -20.15 95.15
C ILE A 38 -20.34 -21.50 95.41
N ILE A 39 -19.16 -21.49 96.04
CA ILE A 39 -18.39 -22.70 96.28
C ILE A 39 -18.02 -22.77 97.75
N ARG A 40 -18.22 -23.96 98.30
CA ARG A 40 -17.84 -24.30 99.66
C ARG A 40 -16.39 -24.80 99.65
N PRO A 41 -15.43 -24.04 100.21
CA PRO A 41 -14.02 -24.39 100.09
C PRO A 41 -13.70 -25.70 100.84
N TYR A 42 -12.98 -26.61 100.18
CA TYR A 42 -12.76 -27.99 100.64
C TYR A 42 -12.08 -28.11 102.02
N PHE A 43 -11.27 -27.14 102.42
CA PHE A 43 -10.49 -27.20 103.67
C PHE A 43 -11.07 -26.35 104.82
N ILE A 44 -11.94 -25.39 104.53
CA ILE A 44 -12.37 -24.35 105.48
C ILE A 44 -13.90 -24.13 105.44
N GLY A 45 -14.61 -24.85 104.57
CA GLY A 45 -16.03 -24.62 104.26
C GLY A 45 -17.00 -24.82 105.42
N ASP A 46 -16.60 -25.52 106.50
CA ASP A 46 -17.41 -25.63 107.72
C ASP A 46 -17.25 -24.41 108.65
N LEU A 47 -16.15 -23.67 108.56
CA LEU A 47 -15.81 -22.61 109.52
C LEU A 47 -16.19 -21.21 109.02
N VAL A 48 -16.12 -20.97 107.71
CA VAL A 48 -16.20 -19.60 107.15
C VAL A 48 -17.40 -19.44 106.19
N GLY A 49 -18.15 -20.51 105.94
CA GLY A 49 -19.35 -20.47 105.10
C GLY A 49 -19.06 -20.41 103.61
N ASP A 50 -20.12 -20.13 102.86
CA ASP A 50 -20.12 -20.15 101.40
C ASP A 50 -19.55 -18.83 100.83
N PHE A 51 -18.58 -18.94 99.92
CA PHE A 51 -17.96 -17.79 99.25
C PHE A 51 -18.22 -17.80 97.75
N SER A 52 -18.20 -16.61 97.15
CA SER A 52 -18.09 -16.52 95.69
C SER A 52 -16.71 -17.00 95.25
N VAL A 53 -16.65 -17.67 94.10
CA VAL A 53 -15.38 -18.15 93.51
C VAL A 53 -14.37 -17.01 93.34
N GLU A 54 -14.85 -15.83 92.94
CA GLU A 54 -14.01 -14.65 92.70
C GLU A 54 -13.32 -14.17 93.98
N SER A 55 -14.07 -14.06 95.08
CA SER A 55 -13.49 -13.63 96.36
C SER A 55 -12.45 -14.63 96.85
N TYR A 56 -12.71 -15.94 96.71
CA TYR A 56 -11.75 -16.96 97.12
C TYR A 56 -10.49 -16.97 96.24
N LEU A 57 -10.64 -16.76 94.93
CA LEU A 57 -9.51 -16.67 93.99
C LEU A 57 -8.55 -15.54 94.37
N TRP A 58 -9.09 -14.33 94.61
CA TRP A 58 -8.28 -13.16 94.99
C TRP A 58 -7.60 -13.34 96.34
N MET A 59 -8.30 -13.91 97.32
CA MET A 59 -7.71 -14.23 98.63
C MET A 59 -6.53 -15.20 98.49
N SER A 60 -6.68 -16.24 97.67
CA SER A 60 -5.63 -17.25 97.45
C SER A 60 -4.40 -16.68 96.73
N ILE A 61 -4.59 -15.77 95.76
CA ILE A 61 -3.50 -15.04 95.10
C ILE A 61 -2.75 -14.15 96.10
N ALA A 62 -3.48 -13.39 96.91
CA ALA A 62 -2.87 -12.52 97.93
C ALA A 62 -2.04 -13.32 98.94
N VAL A 63 -2.58 -14.43 99.43
CA VAL A 63 -1.90 -15.35 100.35
C VAL A 63 -0.62 -15.93 99.72
N THR A 64 -0.64 -16.25 98.42
CA THR A 64 0.53 -16.75 97.69
C THR A 64 1.68 -15.73 97.70
N PHE A 65 1.41 -14.46 97.37
CA PHE A 65 2.46 -13.42 97.36
C PHE A 65 3.02 -13.15 98.76
N ILE A 66 2.18 -13.21 99.79
CA ILE A 66 2.62 -13.04 101.18
C ILE A 66 3.60 -14.15 101.58
N PHE A 67 3.24 -15.42 101.36
CA PHE A 67 4.13 -16.53 101.70
C PHE A 67 5.39 -16.59 100.84
N LEU A 68 5.30 -16.23 99.55
CA LEU A 68 6.47 -16.11 98.69
C LEU A 68 7.43 -15.02 99.20
N GLY A 69 6.89 -13.85 99.57
CA GLY A 69 7.66 -12.76 100.16
C GLY A 69 8.36 -13.15 101.46
N ILE A 70 7.65 -13.83 102.37
CA ILE A 70 8.21 -14.36 103.61
C ILE A 70 9.34 -15.36 103.30
N THR A 71 9.11 -16.27 102.34
CA THR A 71 10.11 -17.27 101.92
C THR A 71 11.38 -16.60 101.41
N CYS A 72 11.26 -15.58 100.56
CA CYS A 72 12.40 -14.80 100.05
C CYS A 72 13.15 -14.09 101.19
N VAL A 73 12.44 -13.45 102.12
CA VAL A 73 13.08 -12.76 103.25
C VAL A 73 13.83 -13.74 104.16
N ILE A 74 13.28 -14.93 104.41
CA ILE A 74 13.94 -15.97 105.23
C ILE A 74 15.15 -16.54 104.49
N ALA A 75 15.04 -16.79 103.18
CA ALA A 75 16.10 -17.35 102.36
C ALA A 75 17.29 -16.38 102.20
N TYR A 76 17.02 -15.08 102.06
CA TYR A 76 18.05 -14.08 101.71
C TYR A 76 18.53 -13.20 102.88
N ARG A 77 17.95 -13.30 104.09
CA ARG A 77 18.48 -12.57 105.25
C ARG A 77 19.81 -13.17 105.77
N LYS A 78 20.90 -12.48 105.38
CA LYS A 78 22.28 -12.46 105.89
C LYS A 78 23.26 -13.49 105.30
N GLN A 79 24.01 -13.03 104.30
CA GLN A 79 25.41 -13.40 104.08
C GLN A 79 26.21 -12.08 104.06
N ALA A 80 27.20 -11.92 104.94
CA ALA A 80 28.07 -10.74 104.93
C ALA A 80 29.05 -10.86 103.75
N PRO A 81 29.28 -9.81 102.93
CA PRO A 81 30.13 -9.88 101.75
C PRO A 81 31.62 -9.95 102.10
N ASP A 82 32.32 -10.82 101.37
CA ASP A 82 33.73 -11.16 101.50
C ASP A 82 34.65 -9.96 101.14
N PRO A 83 35.68 -9.64 101.93
CA PRO A 83 36.62 -8.53 101.68
C PRO A 83 37.27 -8.50 100.29
N GLU A 84 37.38 -9.62 99.56
CA GLU A 84 37.94 -9.62 98.19
C GLU A 84 37.05 -8.91 97.15
N ILE A 85 35.74 -8.98 97.32
CA ILE A 85 34.76 -8.41 96.37
C ILE A 85 34.81 -6.88 96.39
N VAL A 86 35.09 -6.30 97.56
CA VAL A 86 35.20 -4.85 97.75
C VAL A 86 36.41 -4.28 97.00
N LYS A 87 37.53 -5.02 96.98
CA LYS A 87 38.76 -4.60 96.29
C LYS A 87 38.61 -4.65 94.77
N LEU A 88 37.89 -5.65 94.24
CA LEU A 88 37.56 -5.74 92.82
C LEU A 88 36.68 -4.58 92.35
N LEU A 89 35.67 -4.19 93.14
CA LEU A 89 34.78 -3.08 92.81
C LEU A 89 35.51 -1.72 92.73
N LEU A 90 36.46 -1.46 93.63
CA LEU A 90 37.26 -0.22 93.58
C LEU A 90 38.13 -0.14 92.32
N LYS A 91 38.73 -1.26 91.90
CA LYS A 91 39.56 -1.31 90.67
C LYS A 91 38.71 -1.15 89.40
N VAL A 92 37.52 -1.75 89.37
CA VAL A 92 36.57 -1.59 88.26
C VAL A 92 36.04 -0.15 88.19
N GLY A 93 35.74 0.47 89.33
CA GLY A 93 35.31 1.87 89.39
C GLY A 93 36.33 2.85 88.81
N GLY A 94 37.62 2.65 89.11
CA GLY A 94 38.72 3.47 88.56
C GLY A 94 38.85 3.37 87.03
N ASN A 95 38.80 2.16 86.48
CA ASN A 95 38.88 1.95 85.02
C ASN A 95 37.67 2.51 84.28
N LEU A 96 36.48 2.46 84.88
CA LEU A 96 35.25 2.93 84.28
C LEU A 96 35.21 4.48 84.20
N ALA A 97 35.80 5.17 85.17
CA ALA A 97 35.95 6.63 85.12
C ALA A 97 36.88 7.09 83.98
N ALA A 98 37.99 6.37 83.74
CA ALA A 98 38.88 6.66 82.62
C ALA A 98 38.19 6.43 81.26
N LEU A 99 37.48 5.30 81.11
CA LEU A 99 36.73 4.99 79.89
C LEU A 99 35.65 6.04 79.60
N ARG A 100 34.93 6.47 80.65
CA ARG A 100 33.90 7.51 80.54
C ARG A 100 34.47 8.84 80.05
N LYS A 101 35.64 9.25 80.56
CA LYS A 101 36.30 10.48 80.13
C LYS A 101 36.73 10.43 78.65
N THR A 102 37.23 9.28 78.18
CA THR A 102 37.57 9.07 76.77
C THR A 102 36.32 9.06 75.89
N GLN A 103 35.23 8.43 76.35
CA GLN A 103 33.96 8.42 75.62
C GLN A 103 33.36 9.82 75.52
N GLU A 104 33.33 10.59 76.60
CA GLU A 104 32.83 11.96 76.61
C GLU A 104 33.63 12.86 75.65
N ALA A 105 34.97 12.74 75.60
CA ALA A 105 35.81 13.46 74.66
C ALA A 105 35.52 13.11 73.18
N SER A 106 35.31 11.82 72.88
CA SER A 106 34.97 11.37 71.52
C SER A 106 33.57 11.83 71.08
N ILE A 107 32.61 11.91 72.01
CA ILE A 107 31.26 12.42 71.72
C ILE A 107 31.30 13.92 71.43
N THR A 108 32.10 14.69 72.18
CA THR A 108 32.25 16.13 71.91
C THR A 108 32.92 16.39 70.57
N GLU A 109 33.98 15.65 70.22
CA GLU A 109 34.69 15.81 68.95
C GLU A 109 33.79 15.46 67.75
N THR A 110 33.03 14.37 67.84
CA THR A 110 32.07 13.99 66.79
C THR A 110 30.91 14.98 66.65
N ALA A 111 30.43 15.56 67.75
CA ALA A 111 29.42 16.61 67.73
C ALA A 111 29.93 17.89 67.04
N GLU A 112 31.15 18.33 67.37
CA GLU A 112 31.78 19.49 66.73
C GLU A 112 32.00 19.27 65.23
N GLN A 113 32.45 18.08 64.83
CA GLN A 113 32.62 17.72 63.43
C GLN A 113 31.28 17.72 62.66
N MET A 114 30.21 17.19 63.26
CA MET A 114 28.87 17.20 62.67
C MET A 114 28.33 18.63 62.50
N GLU A 115 28.55 19.51 63.47
CA GLU A 115 28.14 20.92 63.34
C GLU A 115 28.92 21.65 62.24
N TYR A 116 30.21 21.40 62.13
CA TYR A 116 31.04 21.96 61.06
C TYR A 116 30.56 21.50 59.67
N SER A 117 30.33 20.20 59.49
CA SER A 117 29.77 19.66 58.24
C SER A 117 28.38 20.22 57.93
N ARG A 118 27.51 20.39 58.94
CA ARG A 118 26.19 21.02 58.76
C ARG A 118 26.32 22.47 58.26
N LYS A 119 27.26 23.25 58.81
CA LYS A 119 27.52 24.64 58.37
C LYS A 119 28.05 24.70 56.93
N ILE A 120 28.96 23.79 56.55
CA ILE A 120 29.45 23.72 55.16
C ILE A 120 28.32 23.36 54.20
N ASN A 121 27.56 22.31 54.52
CA ASN A 121 26.46 21.87 53.66
C ASN A 121 25.42 22.97 53.49
N SER A 122 25.04 23.67 54.57
CA SER A 122 24.13 24.81 54.51
C SER A 122 24.64 25.91 53.57
N LYS A 123 25.93 26.28 53.65
CA LYS A 123 26.52 27.26 52.72
C LYS A 123 26.53 26.79 51.27
N PHE A 124 26.84 25.51 51.04
CA PHE A 124 26.85 24.92 49.70
C PHE A 124 25.47 24.91 49.06
N PHE A 125 24.45 24.45 49.80
CA PHE A 125 23.06 24.45 49.32
C PHE A 125 22.49 25.86 49.16
N GLY A 126 22.87 26.80 50.03
CA GLY A 126 22.51 28.21 49.86
C GLY A 126 23.04 28.77 48.54
N LYS A 127 24.31 28.52 48.22
CA LYS A 127 24.92 28.97 46.95
C LYS A 127 24.25 28.34 45.73
N ILE A 128 24.03 27.02 45.74
CA ILE A 128 23.36 26.32 44.64
C ILE A 128 21.95 26.86 44.40
N SER A 129 21.20 27.14 45.47
CA SER A 129 19.84 27.66 45.35
C SER A 129 19.83 29.02 44.65
N THR A 130 20.76 29.90 45.00
CA THR A 130 20.92 31.21 44.34
C THR A 130 21.31 31.06 42.88
N ASP A 131 22.29 30.21 42.57
CA ASP A 131 22.76 29.99 41.18
C ASP A 131 21.65 29.42 40.29
N ILE A 132 20.82 28.50 40.83
CA ILE A 132 19.65 27.94 40.12
C ILE A 132 18.58 28.99 39.90
N GLU A 133 18.28 29.83 40.90
CA GLU A 133 17.29 30.89 40.77
C GLU A 133 17.70 31.95 39.74
N GLU A 134 18.98 32.33 39.74
CA GLU A 134 19.54 33.29 38.78
C GLU A 134 19.58 32.71 37.35
N GLY A 135 20.02 31.46 37.20
CA GLY A 135 19.98 30.74 35.92
C GLY A 135 18.55 30.55 35.40
N GLY A 136 17.59 30.28 36.28
CA GLY A 136 16.17 30.17 35.96
C GLY A 136 15.57 31.48 35.43
N LYS A 137 15.88 32.61 36.07
CA LYS A 137 15.43 33.94 35.61
C LYS A 137 16.02 34.32 34.25
N SER A 138 17.31 34.02 34.03
CA SER A 138 17.98 34.28 32.75
C SER A 138 17.39 33.46 31.60
N THR A 139 17.15 32.16 31.83
CA THR A 139 16.56 31.28 30.81
C THR A 139 15.10 31.65 30.50
N LEU A 140 14.32 32.06 31.50
CA LEU A 140 12.94 32.51 31.31
C LEU A 140 12.88 33.79 30.46
N ALA A 141 13.74 34.78 30.75
CA ALA A 141 13.83 36.00 29.94
C ALA A 141 14.24 35.72 28.48
N LEU A 142 15.10 34.72 28.26
CA LEU A 142 15.50 34.27 26.92
C LEU A 142 14.29 33.65 26.19
N PHE A 143 13.52 32.78 26.84
CA PHE A 143 12.30 32.19 26.25
C PHE A 143 11.23 33.23 25.94
N GLU A 144 11.01 34.24 26.79
CA GLU A 144 10.06 35.32 26.50
C GLU A 144 10.48 36.14 25.28
N ASN A 145 11.78 36.41 25.13
CA ASN A 145 12.29 37.10 23.94
C ASN A 145 12.13 36.24 22.68
N GLN A 146 12.40 34.93 22.78
CA GLN A 146 12.16 33.99 21.68
C GLN A 146 10.68 33.94 21.28
N ASP A 147 9.74 33.82 22.23
CA ASP A 147 8.30 33.82 21.94
C ASP A 147 7.85 35.12 21.24
N LYS A 148 8.33 36.28 21.68
CA LYS A 148 8.04 37.57 21.02
C LYS A 148 8.58 37.61 19.58
N THR A 149 9.81 37.15 19.36
CA THR A 149 10.38 37.09 18.00
C THR A 149 9.61 36.13 17.11
N LEU A 150 9.23 34.96 17.63
CA LEU A 150 8.51 33.92 16.88
C LEU A 150 7.10 34.40 16.51
N LYS A 151 6.40 35.07 17.43
CA LYS A 151 5.10 35.71 17.15
C LYS A 151 5.21 36.79 16.07
N LYS A 152 6.27 37.61 16.11
CA LYS A 152 6.51 38.64 15.09
C LYS A 152 6.78 38.01 13.72
N THR A 153 7.71 37.06 13.64
CA THR A 153 8.04 36.34 12.40
C THR A 153 6.81 35.64 11.82
N ARG A 154 5.98 35.02 12.66
CA ARG A 154 4.74 34.38 12.22
C ARG A 154 3.77 35.40 11.61
N LYS A 155 3.61 36.57 12.23
CA LYS A 155 2.72 37.63 11.73
C LYS A 155 3.21 38.16 10.38
N ASP A 156 4.51 38.38 10.23
CA ASP A 156 5.12 38.86 8.98
C ASP A 156 5.02 37.82 7.86
N LEU A 157 5.13 36.53 8.20
CA LEU A 157 4.94 35.45 7.23
C LEU A 157 3.48 35.37 6.76
N ILE A 158 2.52 35.48 7.68
CA ILE A 158 1.09 35.46 7.35
C ILE A 158 0.75 36.63 6.41
N SER A 159 1.20 37.85 6.72
CA SER A 159 0.92 39.01 5.86
C SER A 159 1.56 38.88 4.48
N THR A 160 2.75 38.29 4.39
CA THR A 160 3.42 38.01 3.11
C THR A 160 2.64 36.98 2.29
N VAL A 161 2.17 35.91 2.93
CA VAL A 161 1.36 34.87 2.27
C VAL A 161 0.02 35.45 1.80
N GLU A 162 -0.68 36.21 2.63
CA GLU A 162 -1.95 36.86 2.26
C GLU A 162 -1.78 37.78 1.05
N LYS A 163 -0.71 38.57 1.02
CA LYS A 163 -0.38 39.43 -0.12
C LYS A 163 -0.12 38.64 -1.39
N LEU A 164 0.71 37.58 -1.32
CA LEU A 164 1.00 36.73 -2.47
C LEU A 164 -0.24 36.01 -2.99
N VAL A 165 -1.13 35.55 -2.10
CA VAL A 165 -2.40 34.92 -2.46
C VAL A 165 -3.32 35.91 -3.17
N ALA A 166 -3.43 37.15 -2.67
CA ALA A 166 -4.24 38.19 -3.32
C ALA A 166 -3.69 38.56 -4.71
N GLU A 167 -2.39 38.84 -4.82
CA GLU A 167 -1.74 39.19 -6.10
C GLU A 167 -1.85 38.04 -7.12
N THR A 168 -1.66 36.81 -6.68
CA THR A 168 -1.78 35.62 -7.55
C THR A 168 -3.23 35.38 -7.94
N GLY A 169 -4.18 35.56 -7.01
CA GLY A 169 -5.61 35.41 -7.26
C GLY A 169 -6.14 36.40 -8.30
N ASP A 170 -5.74 37.68 -8.18
CA ASP A 170 -6.13 38.71 -9.14
C ASP A 170 -5.55 38.44 -10.54
N LYS A 171 -4.29 37.99 -10.62
CA LYS A 171 -3.65 37.62 -11.89
C LYS A 171 -4.34 36.44 -12.55
N ILE A 172 -4.63 35.37 -11.79
CA ILE A 172 -5.35 34.19 -12.30
C ILE A 172 -6.75 34.58 -12.79
N SER A 173 -7.47 35.45 -12.06
CA SER A 173 -8.78 35.93 -12.46
C SER A 173 -8.75 36.72 -13.77
N ALA A 174 -7.75 37.59 -13.94
CA ALA A 174 -7.55 38.34 -15.18
C ALA A 174 -7.21 37.41 -16.37
N ASP A 175 -6.33 36.43 -16.16
CA ASP A 175 -5.93 35.46 -17.18
C ASP A 175 -7.12 34.57 -17.60
N LEU A 176 -7.94 34.13 -16.64
CA LEU A 176 -9.16 33.36 -16.92
C LEU A 176 -10.16 34.15 -17.77
N LYS A 177 -10.40 35.43 -17.45
CA LYS A 177 -11.26 36.30 -18.28
C LYS A 177 -10.73 36.47 -19.71
N LYS A 178 -9.41 36.61 -19.86
CA LYS A 178 -8.76 36.69 -21.18
C LYS A 178 -8.89 35.38 -21.96
N GLN A 179 -8.79 34.24 -21.28
CA GLN A 179 -9.00 32.94 -21.91
C GLN A 179 -10.46 32.73 -22.33
N GLU A 180 -11.42 33.13 -21.50
CA GLU A 180 -12.85 33.05 -21.80
C GLU A 180 -13.22 33.84 -23.06
N THR A 181 -12.78 35.09 -23.16
CA THR A 181 -12.99 35.92 -24.35
C THR A 181 -12.36 35.31 -25.61
N SER A 182 -11.18 34.69 -25.48
CA SER A 182 -10.53 34.00 -26.59
C SER A 182 -11.33 32.75 -27.03
N MET A 183 -11.85 31.98 -26.07
CA MET A 183 -12.71 30.82 -26.36
C MET A 183 -14.00 31.21 -27.06
N LEU A 184 -14.62 32.33 -26.66
CA LEU A 184 -15.81 32.85 -27.36
C LEU A 184 -15.50 33.21 -28.82
N GLY A 185 -14.33 33.82 -29.08
CA GLY A 185 -13.85 34.08 -30.43
C GLY A 185 -13.68 32.81 -31.26
N ILE A 186 -13.04 31.78 -30.68
CA ILE A 186 -12.87 30.47 -31.33
C ILE A 186 -14.22 29.82 -31.62
N LYS A 187 -15.17 29.87 -30.68
CA LYS A 187 -16.50 29.30 -30.87
C LYS A 187 -17.22 29.93 -32.06
N ARG A 188 -17.16 31.27 -32.17
CA ARG A 188 -17.75 31.99 -33.30
C ARG A 188 -17.08 31.63 -34.63
N LEU A 189 -15.75 31.57 -34.67
CA LEU A 189 -15.02 31.13 -35.87
C LEU A 189 -15.39 29.70 -36.28
N ASN A 190 -15.55 28.80 -35.30
CA ASN A 190 -15.95 27.43 -35.57
C ASN A 190 -17.38 27.34 -36.14
N GLU A 191 -18.31 28.14 -35.62
CA GLU A 191 -19.66 28.26 -36.19
C GLU A 191 -19.62 28.78 -37.64
N GLU A 192 -18.82 29.83 -37.91
CA GLU A 192 -18.63 30.38 -39.27
C GLU A 192 -18.02 29.34 -40.24
N VAL A 193 -17.00 28.61 -39.82
CA VAL A 193 -16.39 27.53 -40.61
C VAL A 193 -17.40 26.41 -40.88
N SER A 194 -18.20 26.02 -39.89
CA SER A 194 -19.21 24.96 -40.06
C SER A 194 -20.27 25.33 -41.10
N LEU A 195 -20.67 26.61 -41.16
CA LEU A 195 -21.62 27.11 -42.15
C LEU A 195 -20.99 27.15 -43.54
N ALA A 196 -19.73 27.59 -43.64
CA ALA A 196 -18.99 27.59 -44.91
C ALA A 196 -18.82 26.17 -45.47
N LEU A 197 -18.49 25.19 -44.62
CA LEU A 197 -18.36 23.78 -45.03
C LEU A 197 -19.69 23.20 -45.51
N LYS A 198 -20.80 23.48 -44.81
CA LYS A 198 -22.13 23.05 -45.28
C LYS A 198 -22.46 23.63 -46.65
N LYS A 199 -22.12 24.89 -46.89
CA LYS A 199 -22.32 25.53 -48.20
C LYS A 199 -21.48 24.84 -49.28
N GLN A 200 -20.21 24.58 -49.02
CA GLN A 200 -19.34 23.85 -49.96
C GLN A 200 -19.84 22.44 -50.25
N GLN A 201 -20.34 21.73 -49.22
CA GLN A 201 -20.86 20.37 -49.39
C GLN A 201 -22.07 20.33 -50.32
N VAL A 202 -22.93 21.35 -50.28
CA VAL A 202 -24.05 21.50 -51.23
C VAL A 202 -23.53 21.74 -52.65
N GLU A 203 -22.54 22.64 -52.82
CA GLU A 203 -21.93 22.92 -54.13
C GLU A 203 -21.27 21.68 -54.76
N PHE A 204 -20.58 20.86 -53.95
CA PHE A 204 -20.00 19.58 -54.42
C PHE A 204 -21.07 18.54 -54.81
N GLY A 205 -22.21 18.52 -54.13
CA GLY A 205 -23.34 17.66 -54.50
C GLY A 205 -23.87 17.98 -55.90
N ASP A 206 -24.05 19.27 -56.19
CA ASP A 206 -24.47 19.75 -57.52
C ASP A 206 -23.46 19.41 -58.61
N ILE A 207 -22.16 19.52 -58.33
CA ILE A 207 -21.10 19.14 -59.28
C ILE A 207 -21.11 17.63 -59.54
N SER A 208 -21.30 16.82 -58.50
CA SER A 208 -21.35 15.36 -58.62
C SER A 208 -22.54 14.91 -59.47
N GLN A 209 -23.72 15.49 -59.28
CA GLN A 209 -24.89 15.22 -60.13
C GLN A 209 -24.67 15.65 -61.59
N LYS A 210 -23.97 16.76 -61.82
CA LYS A 210 -23.62 17.19 -63.18
C LYS A 210 -22.65 16.21 -63.85
N LEU A 211 -21.67 15.69 -63.11
CA LEU A 211 -20.74 14.68 -63.58
C LEU A 211 -21.45 13.37 -63.92
N GLU A 212 -22.32 12.88 -63.05
CA GLU A 212 -23.11 11.65 -63.28
C GLU A 212 -23.99 11.78 -64.54
N LYS A 213 -24.55 12.97 -64.78
CA LYS A 213 -25.33 13.26 -65.99
C LYS A 213 -24.47 13.35 -67.25
N ILE A 214 -23.21 13.76 -67.14
CA ILE A 214 -22.24 13.79 -68.25
C ILE A 214 -21.75 12.37 -68.53
N GLU A 215 -21.44 11.58 -67.50
CA GLU A 215 -21.01 10.19 -67.60
C GLU A 215 -22.12 9.31 -68.20
N GLY A 216 -23.37 9.47 -67.74
CA GLY A 216 -24.53 8.78 -68.33
C GLY A 216 -24.80 9.13 -69.80
N ASN A 217 -24.30 10.28 -70.29
CA ASN A 217 -24.40 10.69 -71.69
C ASN A 217 -23.16 10.33 -72.53
N LEU A 218 -22.04 9.94 -71.90
CA LEU A 218 -20.78 9.59 -72.56
C LEU A 218 -20.51 8.08 -72.62
N LEU A 219 -21.23 7.27 -71.83
CA LEU A 219 -21.16 5.82 -71.89
C LEU A 219 -21.89 5.30 -73.14
N VAL A 220 -21.25 5.44 -74.30
CA VAL A 220 -21.38 4.45 -75.36
C VAL A 220 -21.13 3.09 -74.71
N SER A 221 -22.08 2.17 -74.83
CA SER A 221 -21.95 0.82 -74.29
C SER A 221 -20.65 0.21 -74.81
N VAL A 222 -19.63 0.17 -73.97
CA VAL A 222 -18.38 -0.54 -74.27
C VAL A 222 -18.75 -2.02 -74.23
N GLN A 223 -19.13 -2.58 -75.38
CA GLN A 223 -19.40 -4.01 -75.49
C GLN A 223 -18.06 -4.74 -75.57
N ALA A 224 -18.00 -5.97 -75.06
CA ALA A 224 -16.85 -6.83 -75.29
C ALA A 224 -16.64 -7.01 -76.80
N GLU A 225 -15.38 -6.98 -77.24
CA GLU A 225 -15.03 -7.16 -78.66
C GLU A 225 -15.38 -8.59 -79.11
N LEU A 226 -15.25 -9.57 -78.21
CA LEU A 226 -15.55 -10.97 -78.46
C LEU A 226 -16.67 -11.50 -77.56
N LYS A 227 -17.56 -12.34 -78.11
CA LYS A 227 -18.65 -13.03 -77.42
C LYS A 227 -18.46 -14.54 -77.55
N SER A 228 -19.10 -15.30 -76.65
CA SER A 228 -18.93 -16.75 -76.57
C SER A 228 -19.42 -17.52 -77.80
N PHE A 229 -20.31 -16.94 -78.60
CA PHE A 229 -20.88 -17.56 -79.80
C PHE A 229 -20.19 -17.12 -81.09
N ASP A 230 -19.20 -16.24 -81.01
CA ASP A 230 -18.45 -15.76 -82.18
C ASP A 230 -17.54 -16.87 -82.72
N ASN A 231 -17.07 -16.69 -83.96
CA ASN A 231 -16.22 -17.68 -84.63
C ASN A 231 -14.80 -17.63 -84.01
N PRO A 232 -14.16 -18.78 -83.70
CA PRO A 232 -12.78 -18.79 -83.20
C PRO A 232 -11.77 -18.03 -84.07
N GLU A 233 -12.05 -17.87 -85.37
CA GLU A 233 -11.23 -17.07 -86.31
C GLU A 233 -11.21 -15.56 -85.99
N GLU A 234 -12.14 -15.07 -85.15
CA GLU A 234 -12.14 -13.67 -84.68
C GLU A 234 -11.11 -13.43 -83.57
N ILE A 235 -10.56 -14.50 -82.98
CA ILE A 235 -9.46 -14.41 -82.01
C ILE A 235 -8.18 -14.07 -82.77
N LYS A 236 -7.53 -12.96 -82.39
CA LYS A 236 -6.25 -12.56 -82.97
C LYS A 236 -5.20 -13.66 -82.79
N GLY A 237 -4.65 -14.12 -83.91
CA GLY A 237 -3.72 -15.26 -83.99
C GLY A 237 -4.34 -16.56 -84.53
N ILE A 238 -5.67 -16.64 -84.65
CA ILE A 238 -6.35 -17.77 -85.29
C ILE A 238 -6.67 -17.42 -86.75
N GLY A 239 -5.81 -17.85 -87.67
CA GLY A 239 -6.03 -17.69 -89.10
C GLY A 239 -6.96 -18.77 -89.70
N PRO A 240 -7.40 -18.62 -90.96
CA PRO A 240 -8.33 -19.55 -91.62
C PRO A 240 -7.86 -21.02 -91.64
N ALA A 241 -6.55 -21.25 -91.67
CA ALA A 241 -5.98 -22.60 -91.63
C ALA A 241 -6.21 -23.27 -90.26
N LEU A 242 -5.98 -22.55 -89.17
CA LEU A 242 -6.23 -23.05 -87.81
C LEU A 242 -7.73 -23.12 -87.51
N GLY A 243 -8.51 -22.13 -87.96
CA GLY A 243 -9.97 -22.15 -87.84
C GLY A 243 -10.61 -23.37 -88.49
N LYS A 244 -10.10 -23.80 -89.65
CA LYS A 244 -10.55 -25.04 -90.30
C LYS A 244 -10.23 -26.29 -89.47
N GLU A 245 -9.02 -26.39 -88.94
CA GLU A 245 -8.60 -27.50 -88.08
C GLU A 245 -9.46 -27.57 -86.79
N LEU A 246 -9.75 -26.42 -86.17
CA LEU A 246 -10.64 -26.33 -85.01
C LEU A 246 -12.07 -26.80 -85.33
N LYS A 247 -12.61 -26.42 -86.51
CA LYS A 247 -13.93 -26.88 -86.98
C LYS A 247 -13.95 -28.39 -87.21
N GLU A 248 -12.88 -28.98 -87.74
CA GLU A 248 -12.74 -30.45 -87.90
C GLU A 248 -12.72 -31.18 -86.54
N LEU A 249 -12.33 -30.50 -85.46
CA LEU A 249 -12.39 -30.99 -84.08
C LEU A 249 -13.74 -30.77 -83.39
N GLY A 250 -14.70 -30.17 -84.08
CA GLY A 250 -16.02 -29.83 -83.52
C GLY A 250 -16.02 -28.54 -82.69
N ILE A 251 -14.95 -27.75 -82.73
CA ILE A 251 -14.86 -26.45 -82.06
C ILE A 251 -15.36 -25.40 -83.04
N SER A 252 -16.60 -24.94 -82.82
CA SER A 252 -17.30 -24.04 -83.76
C SER A 252 -17.50 -22.62 -83.23
N SER A 253 -17.33 -22.43 -81.92
CA SER A 253 -17.49 -21.14 -81.23
C SER A 253 -16.31 -20.84 -80.30
N VAL A 254 -16.13 -19.56 -79.96
CA VAL A 254 -15.16 -19.12 -78.94
C VAL A 254 -15.41 -19.82 -77.60
N GLY A 255 -16.68 -20.06 -77.22
CA GLY A 255 -17.03 -20.81 -76.02
C GLY A 255 -16.57 -22.27 -76.06
N ASP A 256 -16.73 -22.95 -77.19
CA ASP A 256 -16.20 -24.31 -77.40
C ASP A 256 -14.67 -24.31 -77.33
N PHE A 257 -14.03 -23.28 -77.88
CA PHE A 257 -12.58 -23.13 -77.88
C PHE A 257 -12.01 -22.94 -76.46
N LEU A 258 -12.67 -22.13 -75.63
CA LEU A 258 -12.28 -21.89 -74.24
C LEU A 258 -12.54 -23.09 -73.31
N THR A 259 -13.49 -23.97 -73.65
CA THR A 259 -13.83 -25.14 -72.84
C THR A 259 -13.04 -26.39 -73.23
N THR A 260 -12.44 -26.40 -74.41
CA THR A 260 -11.57 -27.50 -74.85
C THR A 260 -10.20 -27.40 -74.18
N GLU A 261 -9.64 -28.54 -73.76
CA GLU A 261 -8.29 -28.56 -73.16
C GLU A 261 -7.23 -28.15 -74.18
N ALA A 262 -6.32 -27.24 -73.80
CA ALA A 262 -5.24 -26.76 -74.66
C ALA A 262 -4.33 -27.88 -75.19
N VAL A 263 -4.17 -28.96 -74.41
CA VAL A 263 -3.43 -30.17 -74.83
C VAL A 263 -4.07 -30.81 -76.05
N VAL A 264 -5.40 -30.96 -76.04
CA VAL A 264 -6.15 -31.57 -77.15
C VAL A 264 -6.05 -30.73 -78.41
N ILE A 265 -6.10 -29.39 -78.26
CA ILE A 265 -5.89 -28.46 -79.36
C ILE A 265 -4.46 -28.60 -79.90
N GLY A 266 -3.46 -28.61 -79.03
CA GLY A 266 -2.06 -28.70 -79.43
C GLY A 266 -1.67 -30.04 -80.08
N GLU A 267 -2.31 -31.14 -79.71
CA GLU A 267 -2.05 -32.46 -80.30
C GLU A 267 -2.71 -32.65 -81.67
N LYS A 268 -3.86 -32.01 -81.89
CA LYS A 268 -4.70 -32.26 -83.06
C LYS A 268 -4.72 -31.13 -84.10
N THR A 269 -4.03 -30.04 -83.82
CA THR A 269 -3.88 -28.90 -84.74
C THR A 269 -2.41 -28.58 -84.97
N ARG A 270 -2.14 -27.57 -85.79
CA ARG A 270 -0.77 -27.09 -86.09
C ARG A 270 -0.10 -26.30 -84.96
N VAL A 271 -0.82 -25.91 -83.91
CA VAL A 271 -0.26 -25.08 -82.83
C VAL A 271 0.30 -25.96 -81.71
N SER A 272 1.28 -25.46 -80.96
CA SER A 272 1.73 -26.12 -79.74
C SER A 272 0.70 -25.96 -78.62
N GLN A 273 0.80 -26.78 -77.56
CA GLN A 273 -0.01 -26.60 -76.35
C GLN A 273 0.13 -25.17 -75.78
N GLU A 274 1.35 -24.65 -75.67
CA GLU A 274 1.61 -23.30 -75.16
C GLU A 274 0.95 -22.22 -76.02
N MET A 275 0.99 -22.38 -77.35
CA MET A 275 0.32 -21.47 -78.27
C MET A 275 -1.20 -21.55 -78.11
N ALA A 276 -1.75 -22.75 -77.91
CA ALA A 276 -3.18 -22.92 -77.62
C ALA A 276 -3.59 -22.24 -76.31
N GLU A 277 -2.79 -22.34 -75.25
CA GLU A 277 -3.02 -21.64 -73.97
C GLU A 277 -3.01 -20.11 -74.15
N ASN A 278 -2.06 -19.57 -74.92
CA ASN A 278 -2.00 -18.14 -75.18
C ASN A 278 -3.18 -17.65 -76.05
N LEU A 279 -3.63 -18.45 -77.02
CA LEU A 279 -4.83 -18.14 -77.81
C LEU A 279 -6.11 -18.19 -76.96
N GLN A 280 -6.20 -19.10 -75.99
CA GLN A 280 -7.31 -19.13 -75.04
C GLN A 280 -7.28 -17.92 -74.10
N ALA A 281 -6.10 -17.51 -73.63
CA ALA A 281 -5.93 -16.28 -72.86
C ALA A 281 -6.38 -15.05 -73.66
N MET A 282 -5.97 -14.97 -74.93
CA MET A 282 -6.37 -13.90 -75.86
C MET A 282 -7.89 -13.81 -75.96
N ALA A 283 -8.55 -14.93 -76.23
CA ALA A 283 -10.00 -15.00 -76.31
C ALA A 283 -10.67 -14.58 -75.00
N GLN A 284 -10.16 -15.03 -73.85
CA GLN A 284 -10.74 -14.70 -72.55
C GLN A 284 -10.64 -13.21 -72.21
N LEU A 285 -9.54 -12.55 -72.58
CA LEU A 285 -9.31 -11.13 -72.31
C LEU A 285 -10.10 -10.24 -73.26
N MET A 286 -10.20 -10.57 -74.55
CA MET A 286 -11.04 -9.85 -75.52
C MET A 286 -12.55 -9.92 -75.22
N MET A 287 -12.96 -10.89 -74.39
CA MET A 287 -14.32 -10.95 -73.85
C MET A 287 -14.59 -9.94 -72.71
N ILE A 288 -13.58 -9.18 -72.27
CA ILE A 288 -13.73 -8.14 -71.27
C ILE A 288 -14.13 -6.83 -71.95
N PRO A 289 -15.23 -6.18 -71.53
CA PRO A 289 -15.64 -4.89 -72.07
C PRO A 289 -14.51 -3.86 -72.09
N GLY A 290 -14.15 -3.42 -73.30
CA GLY A 290 -13.18 -2.36 -73.54
C GLY A 290 -11.74 -2.81 -73.72
N VAL A 291 -11.49 -4.12 -73.70
CA VAL A 291 -10.19 -4.70 -74.06
C VAL A 291 -10.25 -5.10 -75.52
N ASP A 292 -9.40 -4.50 -76.35
CA ASP A 292 -9.28 -4.89 -77.75
C ASP A 292 -8.21 -5.99 -77.98
N ALA A 293 -8.05 -6.43 -79.22
CA ALA A 293 -7.07 -7.44 -79.59
C ALA A 293 -5.59 -7.04 -79.37
N ASN A 294 -5.26 -5.75 -79.38
CA ASN A 294 -3.91 -5.25 -79.07
C ASN A 294 -3.72 -5.16 -77.55
N ASP A 295 -4.73 -4.70 -76.83
CA ASP A 295 -4.75 -4.64 -75.37
C ASP A 295 -4.60 -6.03 -74.75
N ALA A 296 -5.33 -7.00 -75.26
CA ALA A 296 -5.24 -8.39 -74.82
C ALA A 296 -3.83 -8.97 -75.03
N GLU A 297 -3.16 -8.61 -76.13
CA GLU A 297 -1.76 -9.00 -76.38
C GLU A 297 -0.81 -8.37 -75.34
N LEU A 298 -0.96 -7.07 -75.07
CA LEU A 298 -0.17 -6.37 -74.06
C LEU A 298 -0.36 -6.96 -72.66
N LEU A 299 -1.59 -7.36 -72.33
CA LEU A 299 -1.92 -8.01 -71.06
C LEU A 299 -1.25 -9.38 -70.94
N ILE A 300 -1.28 -10.20 -71.99
CA ILE A 300 -0.62 -11.52 -72.01
C ILE A 300 0.90 -11.38 -71.83
N GLU A 301 1.52 -10.45 -72.55
CA GLU A 301 2.95 -10.15 -72.42
C GLU A 301 3.31 -9.59 -71.04
N SER A 302 2.37 -8.89 -70.38
CA SER A 302 2.54 -8.43 -68.99
C SER A 302 2.41 -9.54 -67.93
N GLY A 303 2.12 -10.77 -68.38
CA GLY A 303 1.96 -11.98 -67.57
C GLY A 303 0.54 -12.21 -67.08
N ILE A 304 -0.47 -11.55 -67.66
CA ILE A 304 -1.88 -11.72 -67.33
C ILE A 304 -2.52 -12.61 -68.38
N LYS A 305 -2.86 -13.85 -68.00
CA LYS A 305 -3.44 -14.84 -68.91
C LYS A 305 -4.91 -15.12 -68.64
N THR A 306 -5.43 -14.67 -67.50
CA THR A 306 -6.84 -14.93 -67.13
C THR A 306 -7.56 -13.66 -66.68
N ARG A 307 -8.88 -13.66 -66.84
CA ARG A 307 -9.75 -12.59 -66.32
C ARG A 307 -9.58 -12.38 -64.81
N LYS A 308 -9.39 -13.47 -64.05
CA LYS A 308 -9.20 -13.41 -62.60
C LYS A 308 -7.89 -12.72 -62.23
N GLU A 309 -6.80 -13.06 -62.91
CA GLU A 309 -5.50 -12.42 -62.69
C GLU A 309 -5.54 -10.92 -62.96
N LEU A 310 -6.32 -10.50 -63.97
CA LEU A 310 -6.55 -9.08 -64.27
C LEU A 310 -7.35 -8.38 -63.16
N ALA A 311 -8.43 -8.99 -62.70
CA ALA A 311 -9.29 -8.46 -61.64
C ALA A 311 -8.56 -8.24 -60.31
N ASP A 312 -7.54 -9.06 -60.05
CA ASP A 312 -6.71 -9.06 -58.84
C ASP A 312 -5.48 -8.14 -58.93
N GLN A 313 -5.21 -7.48 -60.08
CA GLN A 313 -4.07 -6.57 -60.21
C GLN A 313 -4.30 -5.23 -59.49
N ASP A 314 -3.20 -4.67 -58.98
CA ASP A 314 -3.12 -3.27 -58.56
C ASP A 314 -2.96 -2.36 -59.80
N LEU A 315 -3.80 -1.32 -59.87
CA LEU A 315 -3.87 -0.40 -61.02
C LEU A 315 -2.52 0.21 -61.37
N ILE A 316 -1.80 0.72 -60.37
CA ILE A 316 -0.54 1.45 -60.58
C ILE A 316 0.53 0.49 -61.14
N ASN A 317 0.61 -0.71 -60.56
CA ASN A 317 1.57 -1.73 -61.01
C ASN A 317 1.26 -2.24 -62.42
N LEU A 318 0.00 -2.48 -62.75
CA LEU A 318 -0.40 -2.95 -64.08
C LEU A 318 -0.14 -1.87 -65.14
N CYS A 319 -0.56 -0.62 -64.90
CA CYS A 319 -0.28 0.49 -65.81
C CYS A 319 1.20 0.62 -66.12
N ARG A 320 2.07 0.44 -65.11
CA ARG A 320 3.52 0.50 -65.29
C ARG A 320 4.03 -0.62 -66.22
N LYS A 321 3.63 -1.87 -65.98
CA LYS A 321 4.03 -3.02 -66.80
C LYS A 321 3.55 -2.88 -68.24
N VAL A 322 2.26 -2.59 -68.43
CA VAL A 322 1.65 -2.41 -69.76
C VAL A 322 2.32 -1.25 -70.49
N SER A 323 2.61 -0.14 -69.80
CA SER A 323 3.34 0.99 -70.37
C SER A 323 4.76 0.65 -70.83
N GLU A 324 5.50 -0.15 -70.06
CA GLU A 324 6.85 -0.61 -70.43
C GLU A 324 6.81 -1.44 -71.73
N ILE A 325 5.83 -2.35 -71.84
CA ILE A 325 5.66 -3.22 -73.02
C ILE A 325 5.15 -2.41 -74.22
N ALA A 326 4.14 -1.56 -74.04
CA ALA A 326 3.59 -0.69 -75.08
C ALA A 326 4.65 0.22 -75.70
N LYS A 327 5.58 0.76 -74.88
CA LYS A 327 6.74 1.52 -75.39
C LYS A 327 7.62 0.68 -76.32
N SER A 328 7.93 -0.55 -75.92
CA SER A 328 8.74 -1.46 -76.76
C SER A 328 8.02 -1.82 -78.07
N TYR A 329 6.69 -1.94 -78.04
CA TYR A 329 5.87 -2.23 -79.23
C TYR A 329 5.78 -1.03 -80.17
N LEU A 330 5.74 0.19 -79.62
CA LEU A 330 5.80 1.43 -80.39
C LEU A 330 7.16 1.59 -81.09
N GLU A 331 8.26 1.27 -80.41
CA GLU A 331 9.61 1.28 -81.00
C GLU A 331 9.77 0.24 -82.13
N GLN A 332 9.01 -0.86 -82.05
CA GLN A 332 8.96 -1.92 -83.07
C GLN A 332 7.89 -1.68 -84.16
N SER A 333 7.17 -0.55 -84.11
CA SER A 333 6.04 -0.23 -85.01
C SER A 333 4.92 -1.29 -85.02
N LYS A 334 4.71 -2.01 -83.92
CA LYS A 334 3.64 -3.01 -83.75
C LYS A 334 2.29 -2.38 -83.38
N ILE A 335 2.32 -1.24 -82.69
CA ILE A 335 1.13 -0.46 -82.30
C ILE A 335 1.35 1.01 -82.65
N LEU A 336 0.26 1.75 -82.84
CA LEU A 336 0.28 3.20 -83.02
C LEU A 336 0.30 3.92 -81.67
N LYS A 337 0.74 5.18 -81.66
CA LYS A 337 0.77 6.01 -80.44
C LYS A 337 -0.62 6.22 -79.82
N ASP A 338 -1.65 6.20 -80.65
CA ASP A 338 -3.05 6.37 -80.23
C ASP A 338 -3.66 5.07 -79.68
N GLU A 339 -2.99 3.93 -79.85
CA GLU A 339 -3.34 2.62 -79.27
C GLU A 339 -2.62 2.39 -77.93
N TYR A 340 -2.11 3.46 -77.32
CA TYR A 340 -1.43 3.39 -76.03
C TYR A 340 -2.47 3.42 -74.90
N PRO A 341 -2.56 2.38 -74.06
CA PRO A 341 -3.58 2.33 -73.02
C PRO A 341 -3.44 3.44 -71.99
N THR A 342 -4.53 4.16 -71.74
CA THR A 342 -4.64 5.18 -70.69
C THR A 342 -4.87 4.54 -69.32
N ILE A 343 -4.63 5.31 -68.25
CA ILE A 343 -4.87 4.82 -66.88
C ILE A 343 -6.37 4.56 -66.65
N GLU A 344 -7.23 5.34 -67.29
CA GLU A 344 -8.68 5.18 -67.27
C GLU A 344 -9.12 3.88 -67.94
N GLU A 345 -8.53 3.54 -69.11
CA GLU A 345 -8.80 2.27 -69.81
C GLU A 345 -8.34 1.07 -68.96
N VAL A 346 -7.12 1.08 -68.44
CA VAL A 346 -6.62 0.00 -67.57
C VAL A 346 -7.47 -0.15 -66.31
N SER A 347 -7.91 0.96 -65.71
CA SER A 347 -8.84 0.95 -64.57
C SER A 347 -10.20 0.34 -64.94
N SER A 348 -10.71 0.68 -66.13
CA SER A 348 -11.94 0.11 -66.67
C SER A 348 -11.81 -1.40 -66.88
N TRP A 349 -10.69 -1.88 -67.43
CA TRP A 349 -10.44 -3.31 -67.62
C TRP A 349 -10.44 -4.09 -66.31
N ILE A 350 -9.71 -3.60 -65.28
CA ILE A 350 -9.69 -4.23 -63.95
C ILE A 350 -11.10 -4.27 -63.35
N ARG A 351 -11.87 -3.19 -63.50
CA ARG A 351 -13.25 -3.11 -62.99
C ARG A 351 -14.19 -4.08 -63.71
N ASN A 352 -14.08 -4.18 -65.04
CA ASN A 352 -14.93 -5.07 -65.86
C ASN A 352 -14.48 -6.54 -65.76
N ALA A 353 -13.25 -6.80 -65.31
CA ALA A 353 -12.75 -8.15 -65.05
C ALA A 353 -13.29 -8.74 -63.73
N LYS A 354 -13.63 -7.91 -62.75
CA LYS A 354 -14.35 -8.31 -61.52
C LYS A 354 -15.76 -8.79 -61.85
#